data_AF-A0A2E2XWV8-F1
#
_entry.id   AF-A0A2E2XWV8-F1
#
_cell.length_a   1.000
_cell.length_b   1.000
_cell.length_c   1.000
_cell.angle_alpha   90.00
_cell.angle_beta   90.00
_cell.angle_gamma   90.00
#
_symmetry.space_group_name_H-M   'P 1'
#
loop_
_entity.id
_entity.type
_entity.pdbx_description
1 polymer ?
#
loop_
_entity_poly.entity_id
_entity_poly.type
_entity_poly.pdbx_seq_one_letter_code
_entity_poly.pdbx_strand_id
1 'polypeptide(L)'
;MKRILLAVLVLIGLQTQAQVITCVPCDQLGMVMNVGSSETSISIYHSGQYMTHPQEHNVFVWEFSDQQGNLLHQETIVDDAFCNFGHSWSLTDTINVTVTLVNDSANLDNWYINQGLPLTGNSINCLFEDQIYWETGDPTPWGSWTFIHNNPGVDLNNNTLGIDDNVSDNKKLIKIVDLSGNDAEFEYNKVLIYIYSDGTYEKKVILE
;
A
#
# COMPACT_ATOMS: atom_id res chain seq x y z
N MET A 1 -53.92 -16.29 -6.68
CA MET A 1 -53.13 -16.47 -5.44
C MET A 1 -51.80 -17.21 -5.68
N LYS A 2 -51.76 -18.41 -6.29
CA LYS A 2 -50.50 -19.15 -6.55
C LYS A 2 -49.46 -18.42 -7.42
N ARG A 3 -49.89 -17.64 -8.43
CA ARG A 3 -48.98 -16.87 -9.30
C ARG A 3 -48.38 -15.62 -8.62
N ILE A 4 -49.06 -15.08 -7.61
CA ILE A 4 -48.57 -13.93 -6.83
C ILE A 4 -47.55 -14.40 -5.78
N LEU A 5 -47.76 -15.59 -5.19
CA LEU A 5 -46.79 -16.19 -4.26
C LEU A 5 -45.42 -16.46 -4.92
N LEU A 6 -45.39 -16.94 -6.17
CA LEU A 6 -44.12 -17.18 -6.87
C LEU A 6 -43.33 -15.89 -7.12
N ALA A 7 -44.00 -14.78 -7.44
CA ALA A 7 -43.35 -13.50 -7.69
C ALA A 7 -42.73 -12.92 -6.40
N VAL A 8 -43.39 -13.10 -5.25
CA VAL A 8 -42.88 -12.65 -3.94
C VAL A 8 -41.68 -13.50 -3.48
N LEU A 9 -41.67 -14.82 -3.76
CA LEU A 9 -40.54 -15.70 -3.44
C LEU A 9 -39.27 -15.39 -4.24
N VAL A 10 -39.40 -14.97 -5.51
CA VAL A 10 -38.26 -14.54 -6.34
C VAL A 10 -37.64 -13.23 -5.85
N LEU A 11 -38.47 -12.30 -5.35
CA LEU A 11 -38.01 -11.03 -4.78
C LEU A 11 -37.29 -11.20 -3.43
N ILE A 12 -37.65 -12.21 -2.64
CA ILE A 12 -36.98 -12.51 -1.35
C ILE A 12 -35.64 -13.25 -1.57
N GLY A 13 -35.50 -14.01 -2.66
CA GLY A 13 -34.26 -14.74 -2.99
C GLY A 13 -33.12 -13.87 -3.52
N LEU A 14 -33.38 -12.60 -3.85
CA LEU A 14 -32.41 -11.61 -4.34
C LEU A 14 -31.98 -10.64 -3.22
N GLN A 15 -31.76 -11.14 -2.02
CA GLN A 15 -31.01 -10.37 -1.02
C GLN A 15 -29.53 -10.46 -1.38
N THR A 16 -29.05 -9.51 -2.20
CA THR A 16 -27.62 -9.24 -2.30
C THR A 16 -27.14 -8.92 -0.89
N GLN A 17 -26.21 -9.72 -0.36
CA GLN A 17 -25.54 -9.39 0.90
C GLN A 17 -24.95 -7.99 0.73
N ALA A 18 -25.39 -7.02 1.53
CA ALA A 18 -24.77 -5.71 1.54
C ALA A 18 -23.32 -5.91 1.96
N GLN A 19 -22.36 -5.55 1.10
CA GLN A 19 -20.94 -5.62 1.46
C GLN A 19 -20.70 -4.66 2.62
N VAL A 20 -20.01 -5.14 3.66
CA VAL A 20 -19.62 -4.32 4.80
C VAL A 20 -18.48 -3.41 4.33
N ILE A 21 -18.77 -2.12 4.21
CA ILE A 21 -17.78 -1.09 3.92
C ILE A 21 -17.46 -0.38 5.22
N THR A 22 -16.28 -0.65 5.76
CA THR A 22 -15.75 0.00 6.96
C THR A 22 -14.31 0.39 6.72
N CYS A 23 -14.02 1.68 6.82
CA CYS A 23 -12.68 2.23 6.77
C CYS A 23 -12.55 3.46 7.67
N VAL A 24 -11.31 3.81 7.99
CA VAL A 24 -10.95 5.02 8.75
C VAL A 24 -10.07 5.92 7.89
N PRO A 25 -10.00 7.23 8.18
CA PRO A 25 -9.14 8.16 7.44
C PRO A 25 -7.67 7.74 7.43
N CYS A 26 -6.93 8.15 6.40
CA CYS A 26 -5.53 7.75 6.20
C CYS A 26 -4.63 8.11 7.39
N ASP A 27 -4.88 9.23 8.07
CA ASP A 27 -4.13 9.69 9.24
C ASP A 27 -4.38 8.85 10.51
N GLN A 28 -5.34 7.93 10.48
CA GLN A 28 -5.60 6.93 11.53
C GLN A 28 -5.01 5.55 11.20
N LEU A 29 -4.32 5.44 10.06
CA LEU A 29 -3.61 4.25 9.64
C LEU A 29 -2.11 4.49 9.78
N GLY A 30 -1.33 3.42 9.70
CA GLY A 30 0.12 3.50 9.78
C GLY A 30 0.81 2.14 9.67
N MET A 31 2.13 2.18 9.75
CA MET A 31 2.99 1.02 9.63
C MET A 31 3.70 0.73 10.95
N VAL A 32 3.94 -0.55 11.22
CA VAL A 32 4.65 -0.99 12.43
C VAL A 32 5.67 -2.04 12.06
N MET A 33 6.89 -1.90 12.58
CA MET A 33 7.91 -2.93 12.45
C MET A 33 7.45 -4.19 13.18
N ASN A 34 7.28 -5.28 12.44
CA ASN A 34 6.82 -6.54 12.97
C ASN A 34 8.00 -7.36 13.54
N VAL A 35 7.70 -8.26 14.48
CA VAL A 35 8.68 -9.13 15.17
C VAL A 35 9.44 -10.07 14.23
N GLY A 36 8.99 -10.23 12.98
CA GLY A 36 9.69 -11.01 11.96
C GLY A 36 10.91 -10.30 11.33
N SER A 37 11.15 -9.03 11.68
CA SER A 37 12.31 -8.29 11.19
C SER A 37 13.59 -8.72 11.91
N SER A 38 14.70 -8.79 11.17
CA SER A 38 16.03 -9.15 11.67
C SER A 38 17.11 -8.41 10.87
N GLU A 39 18.39 -8.67 11.16
CA GLU A 39 19.53 -8.01 10.48
C GLU A 39 19.48 -8.11 8.94
N THR A 40 18.88 -9.17 8.40
CA THR A 40 18.81 -9.42 6.95
C THR A 40 17.39 -9.62 6.45
N SER A 41 16.38 -9.26 7.25
CA SER A 41 14.98 -9.40 6.88
C SER A 41 14.14 -8.23 7.36
N ILE A 42 13.26 -7.75 6.48
CA ILE A 42 12.24 -6.77 6.80
C ILE A 42 10.89 -7.48 6.90
N SER A 43 10.14 -7.16 7.95
CA SER A 43 8.75 -7.54 8.14
C SER A 43 7.99 -6.33 8.69
N ILE A 44 7.12 -5.73 7.87
CA ILE A 44 6.35 -4.55 8.26
C ILE A 44 4.87 -4.88 8.18
N TYR A 45 4.15 -4.59 9.27
CA TYR A 45 2.70 -4.67 9.33
C TYR A 45 2.06 -3.32 8.98
N HIS A 46 1.00 -3.34 8.18
CA HIS A 46 0.20 -2.15 7.86
C HIS A 46 -1.23 -2.28 8.38
N SER A 47 -1.66 -1.36 9.24
CA SER A 47 -2.98 -1.40 9.90
C SER A 47 -4.16 -1.27 8.92
N GLY A 48 -3.92 -0.59 7.80
CA GLY A 48 -4.88 -0.42 6.70
C GLY A 48 -5.53 -1.72 6.22
N GLN A 49 -4.84 -2.87 6.26
CA GLN A 49 -5.41 -4.13 5.80
C GLN A 49 -6.57 -4.57 6.70
N TYR A 50 -6.43 -4.42 8.01
CA TYR A 50 -7.48 -4.77 8.97
C TYR A 50 -8.56 -3.70 9.05
N MET A 51 -8.16 -2.43 8.91
CA MET A 51 -9.06 -1.30 9.13
C MET A 51 -9.86 -0.90 7.89
N THR A 52 -9.57 -1.45 6.71
CA THR A 52 -10.24 -1.12 5.44
C THR A 52 -10.92 -2.35 4.85
N HIS A 53 -12.25 -2.30 4.72
CA HIS A 53 -13.08 -3.35 4.15
C HIS A 53 -13.84 -2.86 2.92
N PRO A 54 -14.00 -3.70 1.89
CA PRO A 54 -13.63 -5.12 1.81
C PRO A 54 -12.12 -5.36 1.64
N GLN A 55 -11.55 -6.31 2.40
CA GLN A 55 -10.10 -6.52 2.52
C GLN A 55 -9.47 -7.08 1.24
N GLU A 56 -10.23 -7.89 0.51
CA GLU A 56 -9.84 -8.51 -0.76
C GLU A 56 -9.60 -7.48 -1.88
N HIS A 57 -9.96 -6.22 -1.64
CA HIS A 57 -9.75 -5.09 -2.55
C HIS A 57 -8.68 -4.11 -2.06
N ASN A 58 -8.06 -4.36 -0.91
CA ASN A 58 -6.93 -3.55 -0.46
C ASN A 58 -5.70 -3.90 -1.30
N VAL A 59 -5.17 -2.90 -1.99
CA VAL A 59 -3.94 -3.00 -2.75
C VAL A 59 -2.90 -2.09 -2.11
N PHE A 60 -1.82 -2.70 -1.63
CA PHE A 60 -0.65 -2.01 -1.13
C PHE A 60 0.46 -2.04 -2.17
N VAL A 61 1.07 -0.89 -2.45
CA VAL A 61 2.31 -0.81 -3.25
C VAL A 61 3.39 -0.29 -2.32
N TRP A 62 4.40 -1.13 -2.05
CA TRP A 62 5.54 -0.83 -1.20
C TRP A 62 6.76 -0.51 -2.04
N GLU A 63 7.46 0.55 -1.69
CA GLU A 63 8.72 0.95 -2.31
C GLU A 63 9.75 1.27 -1.22
N PHE A 64 10.94 0.69 -1.37
CA PHE A 64 12.09 0.94 -0.52
C PHE A 64 13.21 1.51 -1.37
N SER A 65 13.77 2.64 -0.95
CA SER A 65 14.87 3.29 -1.67
C SER A 65 15.98 3.77 -0.74
N ASP A 66 17.19 3.89 -1.28
CA ASP A 66 18.30 4.52 -0.56
C ASP A 66 18.11 6.04 -0.46
N GLN A 67 19.02 6.72 0.25
CA GLN A 67 18.99 8.18 0.41
C GLN A 67 19.25 8.95 -0.90
N GLN A 68 19.69 8.29 -1.97
CA GLN A 68 19.88 8.87 -3.29
C GLN A 68 18.67 8.65 -4.20
N GLY A 69 17.64 7.92 -3.73
CA GLY A 69 16.43 7.59 -4.47
C GLY A 69 16.58 6.37 -5.38
N ASN A 70 17.63 5.56 -5.24
CA ASN A 70 17.73 4.31 -5.98
C ASN A 70 16.80 3.27 -5.35
N LEU A 71 16.00 2.61 -6.19
CA LEU A 71 15.07 1.57 -5.75
C LEU A 71 15.84 0.34 -5.26
N LEU A 72 15.57 -0.07 -4.03
CA LEU A 72 16.20 -1.22 -3.38
C LEU A 72 15.26 -2.44 -3.34
N HIS A 73 13.96 -2.19 -3.14
CA HIS A 73 12.92 -3.23 -3.15
C HIS A 73 11.56 -2.62 -3.50
N GLN A 74 10.71 -3.40 -4.16
CA GLN A 74 9.34 -3.03 -4.46
C GLN A 74 8.47 -4.27 -4.50
N GLU A 75 7.26 -4.18 -3.95
CA GLU A 75 6.28 -5.25 -3.99
C GLU A 75 4.86 -4.68 -4.00
N THR A 76 3.96 -5.39 -4.68
CA THR A 76 2.52 -5.12 -4.64
C THR A 76 1.82 -6.26 -3.91
N ILE A 77 1.09 -5.91 -2.84
CA ILE A 77 0.41 -6.86 -1.97
C ILE A 77 -1.10 -6.62 -2.08
N VAL A 78 -1.86 -7.70 -2.21
CA VAL A 78 -3.33 -7.68 -2.25
C VAL A 78 -3.85 -8.61 -1.18
N ASP A 79 -4.81 -8.12 -0.38
CA ASP A 79 -5.45 -8.88 0.70
C ASP A 79 -4.46 -9.44 1.76
N ASP A 80 -3.36 -8.75 2.01
CA ASP A 80 -2.41 -9.10 3.07
C ASP A 80 -1.90 -7.84 3.77
N ALA A 81 -1.51 -8.00 5.04
CA ALA A 81 -1.12 -6.92 5.93
C ALA A 81 0.40 -6.76 6.05
N PHE A 82 1.18 -7.73 5.55
CA PHE A 82 2.60 -7.82 5.83
C PHE A 82 3.45 -7.73 4.56
N CYS A 83 4.36 -6.76 4.51
CA CYS A 83 5.46 -6.76 3.55
C CYS A 83 6.68 -7.47 4.17
N ASN A 84 7.10 -8.58 3.57
CA ASN A 84 8.14 -9.44 4.09
C ASN A 84 9.18 -9.79 3.01
N PHE A 85 10.43 -9.42 3.21
CA PHE A 85 11.50 -9.74 2.27
C PHE A 85 12.86 -9.82 2.96
N GLY A 86 13.81 -10.49 2.29
CA GLY A 86 15.22 -10.50 2.70
C GLY A 86 16.01 -9.40 2.00
N HIS A 87 17.06 -8.89 2.64
CA HIS A 87 17.94 -7.87 2.04
C HIS A 87 19.41 -8.12 2.39
N SER A 88 20.29 -7.40 1.68
CA SER A 88 21.74 -7.39 1.89
C SER A 88 22.31 -5.98 2.13
N TRP A 89 21.44 -4.99 2.34
CA TRP A 89 21.82 -3.60 2.65
C TRP A 89 22.64 -3.49 3.94
N SER A 90 23.45 -2.44 4.07
CA SER A 90 24.21 -2.22 5.29
C SER A 90 23.29 -1.80 6.45
N LEU A 91 23.56 -2.31 7.64
CA LEU A 91 22.87 -1.88 8.87
C LEU A 91 23.16 -0.42 9.25
N THR A 92 24.14 0.22 8.61
CA THR A 92 24.40 1.65 8.80
C THR A 92 23.54 2.55 7.91
N ASP A 93 22.85 1.97 6.93
CA ASP A 93 22.08 2.73 5.96
C ASP A 93 20.72 3.11 6.53
N THR A 94 20.19 4.23 6.05
CA THR A 94 18.81 4.65 6.30
C THR A 94 18.02 4.47 5.02
N ILE A 95 16.93 3.71 5.09
CA ILE A 95 16.14 3.31 3.92
C ILE A 95 14.83 4.08 3.95
N ASN A 96 14.50 4.76 2.85
CA ASN A 96 13.20 5.38 2.66
C ASN A 96 12.16 4.29 2.39
N VAL A 97 10.99 4.41 3.00
CA VAL A 97 9.85 3.51 2.82
C VAL A 97 8.66 4.33 2.36
N THR A 98 8.06 3.94 1.25
CA THR A 98 6.84 4.54 0.71
C THR A 98 5.79 3.47 0.50
N VAL A 99 4.57 3.72 0.94
CA VAL A 99 3.45 2.79 0.77
C VAL A 99 2.24 3.53 0.26
N THR A 100 1.65 3.03 -0.82
CA THR A 100 0.33 3.46 -1.25
C THR A 100 -0.69 2.38 -0.92
N LEU A 101 -1.78 2.74 -0.24
CA LEU A 101 -2.96 1.90 -0.05
C LEU A 101 -4.10 2.42 -0.92
N VAL A 102 -4.61 1.59 -1.83
CA VAL A 102 -5.81 1.86 -2.62
C VAL A 102 -6.88 0.82 -2.34
N ASN A 103 -8.13 1.26 -2.18
CA ASN A 103 -9.29 0.39 -2.21
C ASN A 103 -10.49 1.13 -2.83
N ASP A 104 -10.77 0.83 -4.10
CA ASP A 104 -11.87 1.44 -4.86
C ASP A 104 -13.27 0.97 -4.42
N SER A 105 -13.33 -0.11 -3.63
CA SER A 105 -14.57 -0.67 -3.08
C SER A 105 -14.91 -0.09 -1.70
N ALA A 106 -14.02 0.70 -1.08
CA ALA A 106 -14.19 1.28 0.25
C ALA A 106 -14.21 2.82 0.22
N ASN A 107 -15.06 3.46 1.02
CA ASN A 107 -15.13 4.92 1.14
C ASN A 107 -15.44 5.38 2.58
N LEU A 108 -15.11 6.63 2.89
CA LEU A 108 -15.23 7.21 4.23
C LEU A 108 -16.65 7.68 4.62
N ASP A 109 -17.68 7.46 3.79
CA ASP A 109 -19.01 8.03 4.05
C ASP A 109 -19.59 7.55 5.39
N ASN A 110 -19.44 6.26 5.72
CA ASN A 110 -19.86 5.72 7.01
C ASN A 110 -19.12 6.38 8.19
N TRP A 111 -17.83 6.66 8.04
CA TRP A 111 -17.05 7.36 9.05
C TRP A 111 -17.54 8.82 9.19
N TYR A 112 -17.74 9.53 8.07
CA TYR A 112 -18.23 10.92 8.06
C TYR A 112 -19.63 11.06 8.66
N ILE A 113 -20.55 10.12 8.40
CA ILE A 113 -21.87 10.11 9.04
C ILE A 113 -21.74 10.10 10.57
N ASN A 114 -20.84 9.27 11.11
CA ASN A 114 -20.62 9.19 12.56
C ASN A 114 -19.95 10.45 13.14
N GLN A 115 -19.24 11.23 12.32
CA GLN A 115 -18.66 12.51 12.71
C GLN A 115 -19.56 13.72 12.44
N GLY A 116 -20.71 13.54 11.77
CA GLY A 116 -21.57 14.65 11.32
C GLY A 116 -20.94 15.51 10.22
N LEU A 117 -20.05 14.93 9.41
CA LEU A 117 -19.33 15.60 8.33
C LEU A 117 -20.03 15.41 6.97
N PRO A 118 -19.80 16.31 5.99
CA PRO A 118 -20.28 16.12 4.62
C PRO A 118 -19.68 14.86 3.98
N LEU A 119 -20.50 14.15 3.20
CA LEU A 119 -20.06 12.97 2.45
C LEU A 119 -19.22 13.38 1.25
N THR A 120 -18.23 12.56 0.89
CA THR A 120 -17.39 12.79 -0.30
C THR A 120 -17.58 11.71 -1.34
N GLY A 121 -17.92 10.48 -0.95
CA GLY A 121 -17.97 9.33 -1.84
C GLY A 121 -16.60 8.91 -2.41
N ASN A 122 -15.50 9.50 -1.94
CA ASN A 122 -14.16 9.19 -2.43
C ASN A 122 -13.70 7.81 -1.94
N SER A 123 -13.06 7.05 -2.83
CA SER A 123 -12.44 5.79 -2.45
C SER A 123 -11.19 5.99 -1.61
N ILE A 124 -10.73 4.92 -0.95
CA ILE A 124 -9.48 4.95 -0.19
C ILE A 124 -8.29 5.06 -1.15
N ASN A 125 -7.47 6.09 -0.96
CA ASN A 125 -6.23 6.34 -1.68
C ASN A 125 -5.26 7.07 -0.74
N CYS A 126 -4.48 6.31 0.01
CA CYS A 126 -3.60 6.81 1.07
C CYS A 126 -2.13 6.65 0.68
N LEU A 127 -1.29 7.62 1.07
CA LEU A 127 0.17 7.58 1.01
C LEU A 127 0.76 7.55 2.42
N PHE A 128 1.75 6.71 2.64
CA PHE A 128 2.53 6.65 3.87
C PHE A 128 4.01 6.72 3.50
N GLU A 129 4.75 7.58 4.19
CA GLU A 129 6.17 7.77 3.98
C GLU A 129 6.89 7.77 5.32
N ASP A 130 8.03 7.09 5.38
CA ASP A 130 8.94 7.15 6.51
C ASP A 130 10.34 6.69 6.10
N GLN A 131 11.22 6.58 7.08
CA GLN A 131 12.54 6.02 6.98
C GLN A 131 12.71 4.94 8.04
N ILE A 132 13.40 3.87 7.69
CA ILE A 132 13.81 2.84 8.62
C ILE A 132 15.33 2.82 8.77
N TYR A 133 15.79 2.53 9.98
CA TYR A 133 17.20 2.34 10.28
C TYR A 133 17.37 1.22 11.31
N TRP A 134 18.58 0.64 11.35
CA TRP A 134 18.93 -0.34 12.36
C TRP A 134 19.34 0.37 13.66
N GLU A 135 18.47 0.33 14.66
CA GLU A 135 18.75 0.88 15.97
C GLU A 135 19.52 -0.14 16.81
N THR A 136 20.59 0.29 17.48
CA THR A 136 21.28 -0.47 18.53
C THR A 136 21.52 0.43 19.72
N GLY A 137 21.40 -0.10 20.94
CA GLY A 137 21.57 0.68 22.16
C GLY A 137 20.65 0.18 23.27
N ASP A 138 20.56 0.87 24.40
CA ASP A 138 19.49 0.58 25.37
C ASP A 138 18.17 1.17 24.86
N PRO A 139 17.06 0.41 24.78
CA PRO A 139 16.81 -0.93 25.33
C PRO A 139 16.94 -2.09 24.32
N THR A 140 17.52 -1.87 23.13
CA THR A 140 17.70 -2.84 22.04
C THR A 140 19.18 -3.26 21.80
N PRO A 141 19.87 -3.93 22.76
CA PRO A 141 21.29 -4.28 22.61
C PRO A 141 21.59 -5.20 21.42
N TRP A 142 20.61 -6.00 21.01
CA TRP A 142 20.72 -6.94 19.89
C TRP A 142 20.32 -6.34 18.54
N GLY A 143 19.93 -5.07 18.56
CA GLY A 143 19.49 -4.33 17.40
C GLY A 143 18.06 -4.62 16.95
N SER A 144 17.44 -3.64 16.33
CA SER A 144 16.14 -3.79 15.68
C SER A 144 15.97 -2.72 14.60
N TRP A 145 15.34 -3.11 13.48
CA TRP A 145 14.79 -2.13 12.56
C TRP A 145 13.69 -1.34 13.25
N THR A 146 13.74 -0.01 13.11
CA THR A 146 12.74 0.89 13.65
C THR A 146 12.47 2.03 12.67
N PHE A 147 11.27 2.62 12.78
CA PHE A 147 10.91 3.82 12.03
C PHE A 147 11.54 5.05 12.70
N ILE A 148 11.96 6.02 11.89
CA ILE A 148 12.47 7.31 12.38
C ILE A 148 11.33 8.21 12.82
N HIS A 149 10.21 8.19 12.09
CA HIS A 149 9.05 9.02 12.37
C HIS A 149 7.85 8.14 12.78
N ASN A 150 6.64 8.72 12.74
CA ASN A 150 5.39 8.08 13.15
C ASN A 150 4.46 7.82 11.96
N ASN A 151 5.02 7.78 10.73
CA ASN A 151 4.37 7.38 9.48
C ASN A 151 2.84 7.62 9.33
N PRO A 152 2.29 8.81 9.59
CA PRO A 152 0.87 9.05 9.43
C PRO A 152 0.48 9.02 7.95
N GLY A 153 -0.66 8.44 7.64
CA GLY A 153 -1.15 8.42 6.26
C GLY A 153 -1.69 9.78 5.79
N VAL A 154 -1.50 10.06 4.51
CA VAL A 154 -2.01 11.24 3.81
C VAL A 154 -3.06 10.80 2.78
N ASP A 155 -4.23 11.45 2.78
CA ASP A 155 -5.28 11.21 1.77
C ASP A 155 -4.93 11.94 0.46
N LEU A 156 -4.71 11.16 -0.60
CA LEU A 156 -4.34 11.68 -1.92
C LEU A 156 -5.53 12.19 -2.73
N ASN A 157 -6.77 11.98 -2.29
CA ASN A 157 -7.95 12.48 -3.00
C ASN A 157 -8.14 13.98 -2.86
N ASN A 158 -7.63 14.57 -1.77
CA ASN A 158 -7.87 15.96 -1.38
C ASN A 158 -6.64 16.85 -1.61
N ASN A 159 -5.92 16.64 -2.72
CA ASN A 159 -4.70 17.39 -3.05
C ASN A 159 -4.92 18.92 -3.05
N THR A 160 -4.76 19.50 -1.87
CA THR A 160 -4.52 20.91 -1.55
C THR A 160 -3.16 21.00 -0.89
N LEU A 161 -2.18 20.27 -1.44
CA LEU A 161 -0.78 20.57 -1.21
C LEU A 161 -0.47 21.85 -2.00
N GLY A 162 -0.10 22.90 -1.25
CA GLY A 162 0.25 24.18 -1.83
C GLY A 162 1.33 24.03 -2.89
N ILE A 163 1.15 24.81 -3.96
CA ILE A 163 2.11 25.19 -5.00
C ILE A 163 3.57 25.05 -4.51
N ASP A 164 4.20 23.89 -4.72
CA ASP A 164 5.63 23.74 -5.07
C ASP A 164 6.14 22.29 -5.20
N ASP A 165 5.30 21.26 -5.14
CA ASP A 165 5.71 19.94 -5.65
C ASP A 165 4.86 19.58 -6.87
N ASN A 166 5.52 19.49 -8.03
CA ASN A 166 4.99 18.86 -9.22
C ASN A 166 4.79 17.37 -8.93
N VAL A 167 3.77 17.01 -8.15
CA VAL A 167 3.15 15.69 -8.22
C VAL A 167 2.31 15.67 -9.50
N SER A 168 3.00 15.71 -10.64
CA SER A 168 2.67 14.70 -11.63
C SER A 168 2.98 13.39 -10.92
N ASP A 169 2.02 12.47 -10.86
CA ASP A 169 2.27 11.12 -11.37
C ASP A 169 1.06 10.23 -11.13
N ASN A 170 0.16 10.25 -12.12
CA ASN A 170 -0.72 9.11 -12.42
C ASN A 170 0.08 7.90 -12.96
N LYS A 171 1.37 7.79 -12.63
CA LYS A 171 2.34 6.84 -13.16
C LYS A 171 2.68 5.82 -12.08
N LYS A 172 1.73 4.91 -11.82
CA LYS A 172 1.91 3.76 -10.92
C LYS A 172 2.51 2.59 -11.69
N LEU A 173 3.48 1.88 -11.13
CA LEU A 173 3.97 0.65 -11.75
C LEU A 173 2.86 -0.41 -11.71
N ILE A 174 2.54 -1.01 -12.86
CA ILE A 174 1.56 -2.09 -12.96
C ILE A 174 2.25 -3.44 -13.10
N LYS A 175 3.36 -3.51 -13.83
CA LYS A 175 3.97 -4.79 -14.20
C LYS A 175 5.44 -4.67 -14.55
N ILE A 176 6.21 -5.69 -14.22
CA ILE A 176 7.58 -5.89 -14.70
C ILE A 176 7.57 -7.10 -15.64
N VAL A 177 8.19 -6.96 -16.81
CA VAL A 177 8.38 -8.06 -17.76
C VAL A 177 9.82 -8.20 -18.20
N ASP A 178 10.21 -9.41 -18.56
CA ASP A 178 11.48 -9.67 -19.23
C ASP A 178 11.49 -9.12 -20.68
N LEU A 179 12.63 -9.22 -21.36
CA LEU A 179 12.76 -8.82 -22.77
C LEU A 179 11.87 -9.61 -23.74
N SER A 180 11.35 -10.77 -23.32
CA SER A 180 10.44 -11.60 -24.10
C SER A 180 8.97 -11.27 -23.82
N GLY A 181 8.69 -10.37 -22.87
CA GLY A 181 7.35 -9.96 -22.45
C GLY A 181 6.70 -10.89 -21.41
N ASN A 182 7.44 -11.82 -20.81
CA ASN A 182 6.93 -12.64 -19.72
C ASN A 182 7.00 -11.88 -18.40
N ASP A 183 6.05 -12.12 -17.51
CA ASP A 183 6.03 -11.60 -16.14
C ASP A 183 7.36 -11.94 -15.44
N ALA A 184 7.95 -10.93 -14.82
CA ALA A 184 9.23 -11.05 -14.15
C ALA A 184 9.18 -10.31 -12.81
N GLU A 185 9.99 -10.76 -11.87
CA GLU A 185 10.25 -10.04 -10.63
C GLU A 185 11.51 -9.16 -10.80
N PHE A 186 11.72 -8.26 -9.84
CA PHE A 186 12.94 -7.46 -9.82
C PHE A 186 14.19 -8.34 -9.65
N GLU A 187 15.18 -8.12 -10.51
CA GLU A 187 16.45 -8.84 -10.50
C GLU A 187 17.60 -7.89 -10.87
N TYR A 188 18.68 -7.94 -10.09
CA TYR A 188 19.92 -7.23 -10.40
C TYR A 188 20.58 -7.80 -11.66
N ASN A 189 21.36 -6.96 -12.34
CA ASN A 189 22.15 -7.28 -13.52
C ASN A 189 21.33 -7.83 -14.70
N LYS A 190 20.00 -7.61 -14.70
CA LYS A 190 19.08 -8.06 -15.73
C LYS A 190 18.34 -6.87 -16.35
N VAL A 191 18.08 -6.99 -17.64
CA VAL A 191 17.26 -6.01 -18.37
C VAL A 191 15.79 -6.32 -18.15
N LEU A 192 15.08 -5.40 -17.51
CA LEU A 192 13.66 -5.52 -17.20
C LEU A 192 12.88 -4.34 -17.79
N ILE A 193 11.62 -4.56 -18.14
CA ILE A 193 10.71 -3.57 -18.68
C ILE A 193 9.61 -3.31 -17.65
N TYR A 194 9.56 -2.09 -17.14
CA TYR A 194 8.60 -1.60 -16.15
C TYR A 194 7.46 -0.92 -16.89
N ILE A 195 6.23 -1.40 -16.73
CA ILE A 195 5.02 -0.91 -17.40
C ILE A 195 4.16 -0.15 -16.39
N TYR A 196 3.79 1.08 -16.72
CA TYR A 196 3.08 1.99 -15.82
C TYR A 196 1.60 2.19 -16.21
N SER A 197 0.81 2.70 -15.26
CA SER A 197 -0.64 2.91 -15.38
C SER A 197 -1.05 3.96 -16.39
N ASP A 198 -0.15 4.87 -16.74
CA ASP A 198 -0.35 5.85 -17.80
C ASP A 198 -0.06 5.29 -19.21
N GLY A 199 0.28 3.99 -19.31
CA GLY A 199 0.62 3.31 -20.56
C GLY A 199 2.06 3.52 -21.00
N THR A 200 2.89 4.23 -20.24
CA THR A 200 4.33 4.35 -20.49
C THR A 200 5.08 3.11 -20.03
N TYR A 201 6.31 2.95 -20.52
CA TYR A 201 7.21 1.90 -20.05
C TYR A 201 8.65 2.39 -19.95
N GLU A 202 9.43 1.78 -19.05
CA GLU A 202 10.85 2.03 -18.88
C GLU A 202 11.64 0.73 -18.98
N LYS A 203 12.75 0.76 -19.72
CA LYS A 203 13.69 -0.37 -19.81
C LYS A 203 14.88 -0.09 -18.90
N LYS A 204 15.05 -0.87 -17.85
CA LYS A 204 16.09 -0.67 -16.83
C LYS A 204 17.03 -1.87 -16.72
N VAL A 205 18.27 -1.59 -16.34
CA VAL A 205 19.21 -2.55 -15.78
C VAL A 205 19.68 -1.93 -14.47
N ILE A 206 19.44 -2.63 -13.37
CA ILE A 206 19.88 -2.21 -12.05
C ILE A 206 21.05 -3.13 -11.68
N LEU A 207 22.21 -2.56 -11.39
CA LEU A 207 23.45 -3.31 -11.11
C LEU A 207 23.58 -3.53 -9.60
N GLU A 208 24.27 -4.61 -9.21
CA GLU A 208 24.66 -4.89 -7.81
C GLU A 208 25.78 -3.94 -7.33
#